data_AF-A0A9W4XIZ1-F1
#
_entry.id   AF-A0A9W4XIZ1-F1
#
_cell.length_a   1.000
_cell.length_b   1.000
_cell.length_c   1.000
_cell.angle_alpha   90.00
_cell.angle_beta   90.00
_cell.angle_gamma   90.00
#
_symmetry.space_group_name_H-M   'P 1'
#
loop_
_entity.id
_entity.type
_entity.pdbx_description
1 polymer ?
#
loop_
_entity_poly.entity_id
_entity_poly.type
_entity_poly.pdbx_seq_one_letter_code
_entity_poly.pdbx_strand_id
1 'polypeptide(L)'
;MKKLSFNLCQFRQKNERNRQKMEIIHQNIKEDICEIVCGPFKPLKNGAKILASKLGISHHSVNNWFYKKCAPDSEKLIELMIENDEIASRILSLVEERKQKRQRENAVD
;
A
#
# COMPACT_ATOMS: atom_id res chain seq x y z
N MET A 1 -41.16 0.50 18.86
CA MET A 1 -40.57 0.41 17.50
C MET A 1 -39.35 1.32 17.27
N LYS A 2 -39.12 2.43 17.99
CA LYS A 2 -37.99 3.36 17.74
C LYS A 2 -36.57 2.87 18.12
N LYS A 3 -36.44 1.91 19.05
CA LYS A 3 -35.13 1.37 19.48
C LYS A 3 -34.44 0.54 18.39
N LEU A 4 -35.21 -0.24 17.62
CA LEU A 4 -34.66 -1.09 16.57
C LEU A 4 -34.08 -0.26 15.41
N SER A 5 -34.81 0.78 14.98
CA SER A 5 -34.36 1.68 13.91
C SER A 5 -33.13 2.50 14.31
N PHE A 6 -33.04 2.93 15.58
CA PHE A 6 -31.88 3.62 16.12
C PHE A 6 -30.62 2.73 16.13
N ASN A 7 -30.75 1.48 16.61
CA ASN A 7 -29.63 0.53 16.64
C ASN A 7 -29.15 0.15 15.23
N LEU A 8 -30.08 -0.02 14.27
CA LEU A 8 -29.75 -0.26 12.85
C LEU A 8 -29.02 0.92 12.22
N CYS A 9 -29.40 2.16 12.56
CA CYS A 9 -28.73 3.37 12.08
C CYS A 9 -27.30 3.48 12.64
N GLN A 10 -27.11 3.26 13.95
CA GLN A 10 -25.79 3.28 14.58
C GLN A 10 -24.86 2.19 14.02
N PHE A 11 -25.39 0.99 13.76
CA PHE A 11 -24.63 -0.09 13.15
C PHE A 11 -24.15 0.26 11.73
N ARG A 12 -25.03 0.82 10.89
CA ARG A 12 -24.65 1.30 9.54
C ARG A 12 -23.56 2.37 9.60
N GLN A 13 -23.70 3.36 10.48
CA GLN A 13 -22.68 4.40 10.66
C GLN A 13 -21.33 3.84 11.14
N LYS A 14 -21.33 2.83 12.02
CA LYS A 14 -20.09 2.15 12.45
C LYS A 14 -19.42 1.42 11.28
N ASN A 15 -20.19 0.70 10.47
CA ASN A 15 -19.64 -0.02 9.32
C ASN A 15 -19.08 0.93 8.25
N GLU A 16 -19.76 2.05 7.98
CA GLU A 16 -19.27 3.04 7.03
C GLU A 16 -17.95 3.68 7.49
N ARG A 17 -17.85 4.05 8.78
CA ARG A 17 -16.59 4.54 9.37
C ARG A 17 -15.46 3.51 9.28
N ASN A 18 -15.76 2.24 9.54
CA ASN A 18 -14.77 1.17 9.42
C ASN A 18 -14.30 1.00 7.96
N ARG A 19 -15.21 1.09 6.99
CA ARG A 19 -14.88 1.05 5.56
C ARG A 19 -13.94 2.19 5.18
N GLN A 20 -14.28 3.42 5.56
CA GLN A 20 -13.45 4.61 5.31
C GLN A 20 -12.07 4.48 5.95
N LYS A 21 -12.00 3.97 7.19
CA LYS A 21 -10.73 3.70 7.88
C LYS A 21 -9.87 2.71 7.09
N MET A 22 -10.46 1.62 6.60
CA MET A 22 -9.76 0.61 5.80
C MET A 22 -9.28 1.16 4.46
N GLU A 23 -10.09 1.99 3.80
CA GLU A 23 -9.72 2.63 2.53
C GLU A 23 -8.51 3.55 2.69
N ILE A 24 -8.48 4.37 3.74
CA ILE A 24 -7.32 5.22 4.08
C ILE A 24 -6.08 4.35 4.36
N ILE A 25 -6.24 3.27 5.12
CA ILE A 25 -5.13 2.34 5.41
C ILE A 25 -4.55 1.75 4.13
N HIS A 26 -5.41 1.28 3.21
CA HIS A 26 -5.00 0.70 1.93
C HIS A 26 -4.31 1.73 1.04
N GLN A 27 -4.85 2.95 0.98
CA GLN A 27 -4.26 4.04 0.22
C GLN A 27 -2.85 4.37 0.75
N ASN A 28 -2.68 4.49 2.07
CA ASN A 28 -1.36 4.78 2.66
C ASN A 28 -0.34 3.66 2.36
N ILE A 29 -0.73 2.39 2.49
CA ILE A 29 0.15 1.25 2.17
C ILE A 29 0.57 1.30 0.70
N LYS A 30 -0.37 1.56 -0.21
CA LYS A 30 -0.09 1.67 -1.64
C LYS A 30 0.94 2.76 -1.90
N GLU A 31 0.75 3.93 -1.30
CA GLU A 31 1.66 5.06 -1.46
C GLU A 31 3.06 4.76 -0.93
N ASP A 32 3.15 4.12 0.24
CA ASP A 32 4.41 3.69 0.85
C ASP A 32 5.16 2.71 -0.06
N ILE A 33 4.48 1.67 -0.55
CA ILE A 33 5.07 0.67 -1.46
C ILE A 33 5.55 1.34 -2.75
N CYS A 34 4.73 2.21 -3.35
CA CYS A 34 5.13 2.93 -4.57
C CYS A 34 6.33 3.84 -4.33
N GLU A 35 6.43 4.48 -3.17
CA GLU A 35 7.57 5.34 -2.83
C GLU A 35 8.85 4.52 -2.68
N ILE A 36 8.78 3.38 -2.01
CA ILE A 36 9.92 2.48 -1.81
C ILE A 36 10.42 1.92 -3.15
N VAL A 37 9.50 1.47 -4.00
CA VAL A 37 9.84 0.85 -5.29
C VAL A 37 10.31 1.88 -6.31
N CYS A 38 9.61 3.02 -6.44
CA CYS A 38 9.91 4.00 -7.47
C CYS A 38 10.98 5.00 -7.03
N GLY A 39 11.16 5.22 -5.73
CA GLY A 39 12.08 6.20 -5.14
C GLY A 39 13.50 6.15 -5.73
N PRO A 40 14.16 4.98 -5.77
CA PRO A 40 15.50 4.83 -6.34
C PRO A 40 15.58 5.22 -7.83
N PHE A 41 14.46 5.15 -8.55
CA PHE A 41 14.40 5.41 -9.98
C PHE A 41 13.91 6.82 -10.33
N LYS A 42 13.27 7.56 -9.41
CA LYS A 42 12.78 8.93 -9.62
C LYS A 42 13.86 9.94 -10.08
N PRO A 43 15.10 9.91 -9.55
CA PRO A 43 16.15 10.83 -10.01
C PRO A 43 16.60 10.57 -11.45
N LEU A 44 16.31 9.40 -12.01
CA LEU A 44 16.72 9.00 -13.34
C LEU A 44 15.74 9.55 -14.39
N LYS A 45 16.25 10.27 -15.41
CA LYS A 45 15.44 10.84 -16.50
C LYS A 45 14.51 9.83 -17.19
N ASN A 46 14.91 8.56 -17.24
CA ASN A 46 14.15 7.45 -17.80
C ASN A 46 13.86 6.35 -16.78
N GLY A 47 13.78 6.67 -15.48
CA GLY A 47 13.63 5.69 -14.39
C GLY A 47 12.49 4.71 -14.59
N ALA A 48 11.31 5.21 -14.99
CA ALA A 48 10.15 4.37 -15.28
C ALA A 48 10.39 3.39 -16.44
N LYS A 49 11.11 3.80 -17.50
CA LYS A 49 11.48 2.91 -18.62
C LYS A 49 12.49 1.85 -18.20
N ILE A 50 13.48 2.24 -17.38
CA ILE A 50 14.49 1.31 -16.85
C ILE A 50 13.82 0.24 -16.00
N LEU A 51 12.97 0.66 -15.06
CA LEU A 51 12.24 -0.24 -14.18
C LEU A 51 11.29 -1.17 -14.97
N ALA A 52 10.57 -0.62 -15.97
CA ALA A 52 9.71 -1.42 -16.84
C ALA A 52 10.50 -2.47 -17.63
N SER A 53 11.67 -2.09 -18.15
CA SER A 53 12.55 -3.01 -18.90
C SER A 53 13.13 -4.12 -18.02
N LYS A 54 13.47 -3.83 -16.75
CA LYS A 54 13.95 -4.84 -15.81
C LYS A 54 12.89 -5.89 -15.51
N LEU A 55 11.66 -5.44 -15.26
CA LEU A 55 10.54 -6.29 -14.87
C LEU A 55 9.79 -6.95 -16.04
N GLY A 56 10.16 -6.61 -17.28
CA GLY A 56 9.49 -7.12 -18.48
C GLY A 56 8.03 -6.66 -18.62
N ILE A 57 7.67 -5.51 -18.05
CA ILE A 57 6.29 -5.00 -18.05
C ILE A 57 6.14 -3.72 -18.85
N SER A 58 4.90 -3.28 -19.05
CA SER A 58 4.63 -2.05 -19.79
C SER A 58 5.12 -0.81 -19.03
N HIS A 59 5.67 0.14 -19.77
CA HIS A 59 6.01 1.46 -19.24
C HIS A 59 4.80 2.19 -18.62
N HIS A 60 3.60 1.95 -19.16
CA HIS A 60 2.37 2.51 -18.62
C HIS A 60 2.08 2.01 -17.19
N SER A 61 2.27 0.70 -16.94
CA SER A 61 2.09 0.10 -15.61
C SER A 61 3.02 0.75 -14.59
N VAL A 62 4.30 0.88 -14.93
CA VAL A 62 5.28 1.51 -14.04
C VAL A 62 4.98 3.00 -13.82
N ASN A 63 4.56 3.72 -14.86
CA ASN A 63 4.13 5.12 -14.68
C ASN A 63 2.97 5.24 -13.69
N ASN A 64 2.02 4.31 -13.72
CA ASN A 64 0.94 4.30 -12.75
C ASN A 64 1.45 4.10 -11.31
N TRP A 65 2.55 3.38 -11.11
CA TRP A 65 3.22 3.26 -9.81
C TRP A 65 3.87 4.58 -9.39
N PHE A 66 4.58 5.26 -10.30
CA PHE A 66 5.19 6.57 -10.04
C PHE A 66 4.15 7.63 -9.64
N TYR A 67 2.98 7.60 -10.28
CA TYR A 67 1.85 8.47 -9.96
C TYR A 67 0.96 7.94 -8.83
N LYS A 68 1.37 6.88 -8.12
CA LYS A 68 0.64 6.28 -6.98
C LYS A 68 -0.81 5.87 -7.32
N LYS A 69 -1.10 5.64 -8.60
CA LYS A 69 -2.43 5.22 -9.07
C LYS A 69 -2.69 3.77 -8.70
N CYS A 70 -1.71 2.90 -8.96
CA CYS A 70 -1.69 1.51 -8.52
C CYS A 70 -0.34 1.16 -7.88
N ALA A 71 -0.31 0.09 -7.08
CA ALA A 71 0.91 -0.53 -6.59
C ALA A 71 1.35 -1.68 -7.52
N PRO A 72 2.62 -2.11 -7.45
CA PRO A 72 3.02 -3.39 -8.02
C PRO A 72 2.19 -4.53 -7.44
N ASP A 73 1.95 -5.55 -8.25
CA ASP A 73 1.38 -6.80 -7.77
C ASP A 73 2.40 -7.55 -6.88
N SER A 74 1.95 -8.62 -6.24
CA SER A 74 2.79 -9.40 -5.34
C SER A 74 4.00 -10.03 -6.04
N GLU A 75 3.84 -10.47 -7.29
CA GLU A 75 4.90 -11.14 -8.05
C GLU A 75 6.03 -10.17 -8.38
N LYS A 76 5.69 -9.01 -8.94
CA LYS A 76 6.65 -7.95 -9.26
C LYS A 76 7.25 -7.32 -8.03
N LEU A 77 6.51 -7.22 -6.93
CA LEU A 77 7.09 -6.80 -5.66
C LEU A 77 8.15 -7.79 -5.16
N ILE A 78 7.89 -9.10 -5.24
CA ILE A 78 8.85 -10.15 -4.84
C ILE A 78 10.09 -10.12 -5.75
N GLU A 79 9.91 -10.05 -7.08
CA GLU A 79 11.04 -9.91 -8.02
C GLU A 79 11.94 -8.72 -7.66
N LEU A 80 11.34 -7.56 -7.37
CA LEU A 80 12.08 -6.36 -6.98
C LEU A 80 12.82 -6.51 -5.65
N MET A 81 12.24 -7.22 -4.69
CA MET A 81 12.89 -7.51 -3.41
C MET A 81 14.07 -8.49 -3.59
N ILE A 82 13.98 -9.42 -4.54
CA ILE A 82 15.09 -10.33 -4.86
C ILE A 82 16.23 -9.58 -5.57
N GLU A 83 15.90 -8.65 -6.46
CA GLU A 83 16.89 -7.89 -7.23
C GLU A 83 17.55 -6.75 -6.46
N ASN A 84 16.92 -6.25 -5.39
CA ASN A 84 17.39 -5.08 -4.64
C ASN A 84 17.17 -5.21 -3.13
N ASP A 85 18.26 -5.48 -2.41
CA ASP A 85 18.27 -5.63 -0.94
C ASP A 85 17.77 -4.38 -0.20
N GLU A 86 17.98 -3.17 -0.75
CA GLU A 86 17.49 -1.93 -0.13
C GLU A 86 15.96 -1.85 -0.18
N ILE A 87 15.37 -2.22 -1.32
CA ILE A 87 13.91 -2.32 -1.48
C ILE A 87 13.36 -3.40 -0.53
N ALA A 88 14.01 -4.56 -0.48
CA ALA A 88 13.61 -5.66 0.43
C ALA A 88 13.61 -5.22 1.89
N SER A 89 14.70 -4.63 2.37
CA SER A 89 14.86 -4.16 3.74
C SER A 89 13.78 -3.13 4.11
N ARG A 90 13.50 -2.19 3.20
CA ARG A 90 12.51 -1.13 3.42
C ARG A 90 11.08 -1.67 3.47
N ILE A 91 10.73 -2.62 2.59
CA ILE A 91 9.41 -3.29 2.62
C ILE A 91 9.24 -4.13 3.90
N LEU A 92 10.26 -4.89 4.30
CA LEU A 92 10.22 -5.67 5.55
C LEU A 92 10.07 -4.78 6.78
N SER A 93 10.74 -3.62 6.79
CA SER A 93 10.58 -2.61 7.86
C SER A 93 9.14 -2.10 7.92
N LEU A 94 8.53 -1.77 6.78
CA LEU A 94 7.12 -1.36 6.69
C LEU A 94 6.17 -2.44 7.22
N VAL A 95 6.43 -3.72 6.90
CA VAL A 95 5.64 -4.85 7.42
C VAL A 95 5.73 -4.92 8.94
N GLU A 96 6.92 -4.76 9.50
CA GLU A 96 7.13 -4.83 10.95
C GLU A 96 6.49 -3.67 11.70
N GLU A 97 6.65 -2.44 11.21
CA GLU A 97 5.96 -1.26 11.75
C GLU A 97 4.44 -1.46 11.84
N ARG A 98 3.85 -2.06 10.81
CA ARG A 98 2.40 -2.33 10.79
C ARG A 98 1.99 -3.48 11.68
N LYS A 99 2.83 -4.52 11.86
CA LYS A 99 2.57 -5.56 12.87
C LYS A 99 2.53 -4.94 14.26
N GLN A 100 3.51 -4.11 14.61
CA GLN A 100 3.54 -3.41 15.89
C GLN A 100 2.33 -2.50 16.08
N LYS A 101 1.93 -1.77 15.03
CA LYS A 101 0.73 -0.92 15.09
C LYS A 101 -0.55 -1.74 15.36
N ARG A 102 -0.73 -2.88 14.68
CA ARG A 102 -1.88 -3.78 14.94
C ARG A 102 -1.86 -4.36 16.35
N GLN A 103 -0.69 -4.75 16.86
CA GLN A 103 -0.56 -5.25 18.23
C GLN A 103 -0.93 -4.17 19.26
N ARG A 104 -0.50 -2.92 19.04
CA ARG A 104 -0.87 -1.79 19.91
C ARG A 104 -2.36 -1.47 19.85
N GLU A 105 -2.96 -1.47 18.65
CA GLU A 105 -4.40 -1.26 18.50
C GLU A 105 -5.21 -2.35 19.23
N ASN A 106 -4.79 -3.61 19.14
CA ASN A 106 -5.45 -4.73 19.81
C ASN A 106 -5.19 -4.82 21.33
N ALA A 107 -4.14 -4.16 21.85
CA ALA A 107 -3.81 -4.14 23.27
C ALA A 107 -4.49 -2.99 24.05
N VAL A 108 -5.14 -2.07 23.33
CA VAL A 108 -5.80 -0.88 23.89
C VAL A 108 -7.33 -1.03 23.96
N ASP A 109 -7.88 -2.10 23.35
CA ASP A 109 -9.28 -2.53 23.45
C ASP A 109 -9.46 -3.61 24.54
#